data_AF-A0A382T1A9-F1
#
_entry.id   AF-A0A382T1A9-F1
#
_cell.length_a   1.000
_cell.length_b   1.000
_cell.length_c   1.000
_cell.angle_alpha   90.00
_cell.angle_beta   90.00
_cell.angle_gamma   90.00
#
_symmetry.space_group_name_H-M   'P 1'
#
loop_
_entity.id
_entity.type
_entity.pdbx_description
1 polymer ?
#
loop_
_entity_poly.entity_id
_entity_poly.type
_entity_poly.pdbx_seq_one_letter_code
_entity_poly.pdbx_strand_id
1 'polypeptide(L)'
;ADIGQVAFSHDGDYVYFVNDLSQYDAHLWRIAIGGGQPEQLTFTQNWHEWSFALKPGGDQVLVESGRYGGADLYEINVNGGPAKRLTSTLAREMSVAVSPNGRQHAYVETHNGVDHVVVVGETTTKRISTSPFDQKQLVFHPDGESLVLVAGRQLFRVRTQDGETTPIPFTAQFSVADNPTDDLVITNVQLFDAVGGDVVPEASIVIRDGRIAEVHSKPFMIEGLSVPVIDGEGRTLLPGLVDNHHHFWSPLNGPGLLANGVTSIRDPGSAIADALDYKDAIRLGILAGPDVYTAGPLIDGPGGYH
;
A
#
# COMPACT_ATOMS: atom_id res chain seq x y z
N ALA A 1 -5.76 -10.23 -9.10
CA ALA A 1 -6.02 -10.80 -7.78
C ALA A 1 -4.80 -10.55 -6.93
N ASP A 2 -4.98 -9.99 -5.74
CA ASP A 2 -3.90 -9.67 -4.79
C ASP A 2 -4.09 -10.48 -3.49
N ILE A 3 -3.03 -10.61 -2.70
CA ILE A 3 -3.06 -11.27 -1.39
C ILE A 3 -2.89 -10.21 -0.31
N GLY A 4 -3.93 -10.01 0.50
CA GLY A 4 -3.94 -9.02 1.57
C GLY A 4 -3.24 -9.52 2.83
N GLN A 5 -4.02 -9.95 3.82
CA GLN A 5 -3.50 -10.51 5.07
C GLN A 5 -3.18 -12.01 4.91
N VAL A 6 -2.15 -12.50 5.61
CA VAL A 6 -1.81 -13.93 5.73
C VAL A 6 -1.61 -14.35 7.19
N ALA A 7 -1.92 -15.61 7.52
CA ALA A 7 -1.62 -16.20 8.82
C ALA A 7 -1.45 -17.72 8.72
N PHE A 8 -0.60 -18.31 9.56
CA PHE A 8 -0.55 -19.76 9.73
C PHE A 8 -1.66 -20.23 10.65
N SER A 9 -2.19 -21.42 10.40
CA SER A 9 -2.95 -22.16 11.41
C SER A 9 -2.08 -22.44 12.64
N HIS A 10 -2.72 -22.63 13.80
CA HIS A 10 -2.01 -22.86 15.06
C HIS A 10 -1.19 -24.17 15.05
N ASP A 11 -1.61 -25.16 14.27
CA ASP A 11 -0.88 -26.41 14.04
C ASP A 11 0.21 -26.30 12.96
N GLY A 12 0.22 -25.22 12.17
CA GLY A 12 1.16 -24.99 11.07
C GLY A 12 0.83 -25.72 9.76
N ASP A 13 -0.29 -26.45 9.69
CA ASP A 13 -0.64 -27.26 8.52
C ASP A 13 -1.24 -26.44 7.36
N TYR A 14 -1.79 -25.25 7.66
CA TYR A 14 -2.48 -24.39 6.69
C TYR A 14 -1.96 -22.95 6.73
N VAL A 15 -2.03 -22.30 5.56
CA VAL A 15 -1.95 -20.85 5.40
C VAL A 15 -3.33 -20.31 5.12
N TYR A 16 -3.80 -19.38 5.95
CA TYR A 16 -5.00 -18.59 5.71
C TYR A 16 -4.60 -17.27 5.08
N PHE A 17 -5.41 -16.80 4.14
CA PHE A 17 -5.13 -15.55 3.44
C PHE A 17 -6.40 -14.88 2.92
N VAL A 18 -6.36 -13.55 2.82
CA VAL A 18 -7.38 -12.79 2.09
C VAL A 18 -6.98 -12.74 0.61
N ASN A 19 -7.85 -13.24 -0.26
CA ASN A 19 -7.68 -13.19 -1.71
C ASN A 19 -8.58 -12.11 -2.28
N ASP A 20 -7.95 -11.06 -2.79
CA ASP A 20 -8.60 -9.88 -3.36
C ASP A 20 -8.84 -10.13 -4.86
N LEU A 21 -10.04 -10.57 -5.22
CA LEU A 21 -10.39 -10.95 -6.60
C LEU A 21 -10.70 -9.72 -7.46
N SER A 22 -11.32 -8.69 -6.87
CA SER A 22 -11.64 -7.42 -7.53
C SER A 22 -11.92 -6.32 -6.50
N GLN A 23 -12.13 -5.08 -6.99
CA GLN A 23 -12.48 -3.92 -6.15
C GLN A 23 -13.75 -4.10 -5.28
N TYR A 24 -14.55 -5.16 -5.49
CA TYR A 24 -15.77 -5.45 -4.74
C TYR A 24 -15.80 -6.86 -4.16
N ASP A 25 -14.71 -7.63 -4.30
CA ASP A 25 -14.75 -9.05 -4.01
C ASP A 25 -13.42 -9.52 -3.40
N ALA A 26 -13.38 -9.59 -2.06
CA ALA A 26 -12.24 -10.06 -1.29
C ALA A 26 -12.74 -11.08 -0.27
N HIS A 27 -12.16 -12.29 -0.28
CA HIS A 27 -12.63 -13.39 0.56
C HIS A 27 -11.50 -13.99 1.37
N LEU A 28 -11.85 -14.61 2.51
CA LEU A 28 -10.95 -15.46 3.25
C LEU A 28 -10.83 -16.84 2.57
N TRP A 29 -9.60 -17.28 2.39
CA TRP A 29 -9.23 -18.58 1.86
C TRP A 29 -8.25 -19.28 2.80
N ARG A 30 -8.07 -20.59 2.59
CA ARG A 30 -6.95 -21.35 3.14
C ARG A 30 -6.35 -22.29 2.12
N ILE A 31 -5.09 -22.67 2.32
CA ILE A 31 -4.39 -23.69 1.54
C ILE A 31 -3.47 -24.48 2.47
N ALA A 32 -3.27 -25.77 2.21
CA ALA A 32 -2.29 -26.56 2.94
C ALA A 32 -0.88 -25.99 2.71
N ILE A 33 -0.01 -26.04 3.72
CA ILE A 33 1.35 -25.49 3.64
C ILE A 33 2.21 -26.19 2.56
N GLY A 34 1.91 -27.46 2.28
CA GLY A 34 2.53 -28.22 1.19
C GLY A 34 2.02 -27.85 -0.22
N GLY A 35 1.09 -26.89 -0.33
CA GLY A 35 0.40 -26.51 -1.56
C GLY A 35 -0.84 -27.38 -1.84
N GLY A 36 -1.43 -27.18 -3.03
CA GLY A 36 -2.65 -27.88 -3.45
C GLY A 36 -3.73 -26.93 -3.98
N GLN A 37 -4.98 -27.38 -3.93
CA GLN A 37 -6.13 -26.53 -4.27
C GLN A 37 -6.51 -25.67 -3.06
N PRO A 38 -6.63 -24.34 -3.22
CA PRO A 38 -7.08 -23.47 -2.14
C PRO A 38 -8.59 -23.62 -1.90
N GLU A 39 -9.01 -23.44 -0.66
CA GLU A 39 -10.41 -23.53 -0.22
C GLU A 39 -10.91 -22.14 0.19
N GLN A 40 -12.01 -21.68 -0.42
CA GLN A 40 -12.69 -20.43 -0.04
C GLN A 40 -13.57 -20.66 1.19
N LEU A 41 -13.43 -19.79 2.20
CA LEU A 41 -14.14 -19.91 3.48
C LEU A 41 -15.29 -18.91 3.62
N THR A 42 -15.23 -17.78 2.93
CA THR A 42 -16.28 -16.75 2.94
C THR A 42 -16.83 -16.53 1.54
N PHE A 43 -18.13 -16.23 1.45
CA PHE A 43 -18.84 -16.07 0.17
C PHE A 43 -19.71 -14.80 0.22
N THR A 44 -19.06 -13.65 0.34
CA THR A 44 -19.72 -12.35 0.49
C THR A 44 -19.96 -11.67 -0.84
N GLN A 45 -21.11 -11.91 -1.45
CA GLN A 45 -21.44 -11.31 -2.75
C GLN A 45 -21.35 -9.77 -2.69
N ASN A 46 -20.37 -9.20 -3.42
CA ASN A 46 -20.09 -7.77 -3.53
C ASN A 46 -19.64 -7.10 -2.22
N TRP A 47 -19.01 -7.84 -1.30
CA TRP A 47 -18.43 -7.26 -0.09
C TRP A 47 -17.05 -7.83 0.20
N HIS A 48 -16.26 -7.04 0.92
CA HIS A 48 -14.87 -7.33 1.24
C HIS A 48 -14.70 -7.94 2.62
N GLU A 49 -13.82 -8.92 2.72
CA GLU A 49 -13.14 -9.29 3.95
C GLU A 49 -11.79 -8.57 3.98
N TRP A 50 -11.57 -7.66 4.93
CA TRP A 50 -10.33 -6.83 4.98
C TRP A 50 -9.27 -7.39 5.93
N SER A 51 -9.70 -7.94 7.06
CA SER A 51 -8.80 -8.54 8.05
C SER A 51 -9.44 -9.73 8.77
N PHE A 52 -8.63 -10.61 9.33
CA PHE A 52 -9.07 -11.78 10.07
C PHE A 52 -8.13 -12.15 11.22
N ALA A 53 -8.67 -12.92 12.17
CA ALA A 53 -7.93 -13.54 13.27
C ALA A 53 -8.44 -14.95 13.56
N LEU A 54 -7.54 -15.92 13.51
CA LEU A 54 -7.83 -17.31 13.85
C LEU A 54 -8.02 -17.47 15.35
N LYS A 55 -9.06 -18.20 15.78
CA LYS A 55 -9.15 -18.62 17.18
C LYS A 55 -8.23 -19.81 17.45
N PRO A 56 -7.68 -19.95 18.66
CA PRO A 56 -6.82 -21.08 19.04
C PRO A 56 -7.43 -22.47 18.86
N GLY A 57 -8.77 -22.58 18.89
CA GLY A 57 -9.49 -23.83 18.63
C GLY A 57 -9.42 -24.31 17.17
N GLY A 58 -9.02 -23.46 16.22
CA GLY A 58 -8.84 -23.79 14.81
C GLY A 58 -10.12 -23.94 13.98
N ASP A 59 -11.28 -24.03 14.62
CA ASP A 59 -12.59 -24.18 13.99
C ASP A 59 -13.30 -22.85 13.72
N GLN A 60 -12.84 -21.77 14.35
CA GLN A 60 -13.44 -20.43 14.26
C GLN A 60 -12.44 -19.36 13.82
N VAL A 61 -12.94 -18.39 13.06
CA VAL A 61 -12.21 -17.19 12.64
C VAL A 61 -13.06 -15.96 12.90
N LEU A 62 -12.44 -14.89 13.41
CA LEU A 62 -13.04 -13.56 13.41
C LEU A 62 -12.63 -12.84 12.14
N VAL A 63 -13.57 -12.19 11.47
CA VAL A 63 -13.33 -11.51 10.19
C VAL A 63 -13.97 -10.13 10.21
N GLU A 64 -13.21 -9.13 9.78
CA GLU A 64 -13.70 -7.81 9.43
C GLU A 64 -14.32 -7.86 8.03
N SER A 65 -15.63 -7.58 7.98
CA SER A 65 -16.46 -7.86 6.82
C SER A 65 -17.30 -6.66 6.45
N GLY A 66 -17.28 -6.31 5.16
CA GLY A 66 -18.12 -5.31 4.51
C GLY A 66 -19.61 -5.69 4.40
N ARG A 67 -20.00 -6.92 4.74
CA ARG A 67 -21.37 -7.44 4.57
C ARG A 67 -22.41 -6.44 5.06
N TYR A 68 -23.38 -6.15 4.20
CA TYR A 68 -24.51 -5.24 4.48
C TYR A 68 -24.15 -3.74 4.63
N GLY A 69 -22.99 -3.31 4.11
CA GLY A 69 -22.69 -1.89 3.93
C GLY A 69 -21.97 -1.20 5.10
N GLY A 70 -21.48 -1.97 6.07
CA GLY A 70 -20.61 -1.50 7.16
C GLY A 70 -19.38 -2.39 7.30
N ALA A 71 -18.40 -1.97 8.10
CA ALA A 71 -17.27 -2.80 8.48
C ALA A 71 -17.51 -3.33 9.89
N ASP A 72 -18.16 -4.49 9.97
CA ASP A 72 -18.43 -5.16 11.24
C ASP A 72 -17.58 -6.42 11.39
N LEU A 73 -17.44 -6.87 12.63
CA LEU A 73 -16.81 -8.14 12.95
C LEU A 73 -17.81 -9.29 12.90
N TYR A 74 -17.41 -10.38 12.27
CA TYR A 74 -18.16 -11.62 12.19
C TYR A 74 -17.32 -12.77 12.70
N GLU A 75 -17.97 -13.70 13.39
CA GLU A 75 -17.42 -15.02 13.70
C GLU A 75 -17.93 -16.02 12.67
N ILE A 76 -17.01 -16.74 12.03
CA ILE A 76 -17.31 -17.78 11.05
C ILE A 76 -16.69 -19.12 11.46
N ASN A 77 -17.34 -20.21 11.07
CA ASN A 77 -16.77 -21.54 11.21
C ASN A 77 -15.99 -21.90 9.95
N VAL A 78 -14.78 -22.40 10.12
CA VAL A 78 -13.87 -22.80 9.03
C VAL A 78 -14.48 -23.92 8.17
N ASN A 79 -15.32 -24.78 8.75
CA ASN A 79 -16.00 -25.86 8.04
C ASN A 79 -17.34 -25.42 7.42
N GLY A 80 -17.64 -24.13 7.44
CA GLY A 80 -18.86 -23.55 6.88
C GLY A 80 -20.02 -23.45 7.88
N GLY A 81 -21.13 -22.87 7.41
CA GLY A 81 -22.30 -22.54 8.23
C GLY A 81 -22.59 -21.05 8.27
N PRO A 82 -23.62 -20.62 9.01
CA PRO A 82 -23.98 -19.20 9.10
C PRO A 82 -22.92 -18.40 9.87
N ALA A 83 -22.60 -17.21 9.36
CA ALA A 83 -21.75 -16.27 10.07
C ALA A 83 -22.54 -15.58 11.19
N LYS A 84 -21.91 -15.43 12.36
CA LYS A 84 -22.46 -14.72 13.51
C LYS A 84 -21.88 -13.31 13.55
N ARG A 85 -22.73 -12.30 13.36
CA ARG A 85 -22.33 -10.89 13.53
C ARG A 85 -22.02 -10.60 15.01
N LEU A 86 -20.87 -10.00 15.28
CA LEU A 86 -20.40 -9.66 16.63
C LEU A 86 -20.58 -8.18 16.97
N THR A 87 -20.37 -7.30 15.99
CA THR A 87 -20.58 -5.85 16.14
C THR A 87 -21.69 -5.37 15.20
N SER A 88 -22.34 -4.27 15.56
CA SER A 88 -23.41 -3.68 14.74
C SER A 88 -23.47 -2.17 14.90
N THR A 89 -22.30 -1.54 15.03
CA THR A 89 -22.21 -0.11 15.34
C THR A 89 -22.13 0.72 14.05
N LEU A 90 -22.16 2.05 14.19
CA LEU A 90 -21.89 2.96 13.06
C LEU A 90 -20.39 3.21 12.87
N ALA A 91 -19.56 2.70 13.78
CA ALA A 91 -18.11 2.79 13.65
C ALA A 91 -17.63 1.87 12.53
N ARG A 92 -16.45 2.18 12.01
CA ARG A 92 -15.69 1.22 11.22
C ARG A 92 -14.90 0.36 12.19
N GLU A 93 -15.15 -0.94 12.26
CA GLU A 93 -14.32 -1.87 13.02
C GLU A 93 -13.27 -2.52 12.14
N MET A 94 -12.03 -2.65 12.62
CA MET A 94 -10.90 -3.17 11.84
C MET A 94 -9.80 -3.80 12.69
N SER A 95 -8.84 -4.47 12.04
CA SER A 95 -7.63 -5.03 12.66
C SER A 95 -7.94 -5.96 13.86
N VAL A 96 -8.81 -6.95 13.67
CA VAL A 96 -9.17 -7.87 14.75
C VAL A 96 -8.00 -8.79 15.13
N ALA A 97 -7.84 -9.06 16.43
CA ALA A 97 -6.92 -10.08 16.96
C ALA A 97 -7.56 -10.87 18.09
N VAL A 98 -7.12 -12.10 18.30
CA VAL A 98 -7.63 -13.01 19.35
C VAL A 98 -6.51 -13.32 20.35
N SER A 99 -6.84 -13.40 21.63
CA SER A 99 -5.88 -13.75 22.68
C SER A 99 -5.41 -15.20 22.55
N PRO A 100 -4.20 -15.54 23.05
CA PRO A 100 -3.66 -16.90 22.95
C PRO A 100 -4.55 -17.99 23.56
N ASN A 101 -5.36 -17.63 24.56
CA ASN A 101 -6.33 -18.53 25.20
C ASN A 101 -7.73 -18.49 24.56
N GLY A 102 -7.96 -17.65 23.56
CA GLY A 102 -9.23 -17.51 22.84
C GLY A 102 -10.36 -16.83 23.63
N ARG A 103 -10.11 -16.39 24.87
CA ARG A 103 -11.12 -15.81 25.78
C ARG A 103 -11.33 -14.32 25.58
N GLN A 104 -10.43 -13.66 24.85
CA GLN A 104 -10.53 -12.25 24.52
C GLN A 104 -10.28 -12.05 23.03
N HIS A 105 -10.87 -10.99 22.49
CA HIS A 105 -10.45 -10.42 21.22
C HIS A 105 -10.33 -8.92 21.36
N ALA A 106 -9.53 -8.33 20.48
CA ALA A 106 -9.32 -6.90 20.40
C ALA A 106 -9.51 -6.46 18.96
N TYR A 107 -9.96 -5.23 18.78
CA TYR A 107 -10.13 -4.61 17.47
C TYR A 107 -10.01 -3.09 17.60
N VAL A 108 -9.86 -2.43 16.47
CA VAL A 108 -9.90 -0.98 16.35
C VAL A 108 -11.29 -0.57 15.92
N GLU A 109 -11.87 0.45 16.55
CA GLU A 109 -13.06 1.12 16.02
C GLU A 109 -12.78 2.60 15.78
N THR A 110 -13.22 3.09 14.62
CA THR A 110 -13.05 4.50 14.24
C THR A 110 -14.38 5.25 14.37
N HIS A 111 -14.38 6.31 15.18
CA HIS A 111 -15.49 7.24 15.33
C HIS A 111 -15.05 8.66 14.97
N ASN A 112 -15.64 9.26 13.94
CA ASN A 112 -15.33 10.64 13.50
C ASN A 112 -13.82 10.87 13.29
N GLY A 113 -13.12 9.88 12.74
CA GLY A 113 -11.67 9.94 12.49
C GLY A 113 -10.78 9.74 13.72
N VAL A 114 -11.36 9.34 14.87
CA VAL A 114 -10.62 8.97 16.07
C VAL A 114 -10.69 7.47 16.28
N ASP A 115 -9.52 6.84 16.39
CA ASP A 115 -9.39 5.40 16.55
C ASP A 115 -9.32 5.02 18.03
N HIS A 116 -10.07 3.98 18.39
CA HIS A 116 -10.07 3.39 19.72
C HIS A 116 -9.70 1.91 19.66
N VAL A 117 -8.81 1.48 20.56
CA VAL A 117 -8.57 0.05 20.78
C VAL A 117 -9.63 -0.47 21.74
N VAL A 118 -10.41 -1.44 21.28
CA VAL A 118 -11.44 -2.13 22.07
C VAL A 118 -10.96 -3.52 22.42
N VAL A 119 -11.14 -3.91 23.68
CA VAL A 119 -10.93 -5.29 24.15
C VAL A 119 -12.27 -5.84 24.63
N VAL A 120 -12.63 -7.00 24.08
CA VAL A 120 -13.82 -7.77 24.43
C VAL A 120 -13.39 -9.03 25.14
N GLY A 121 -13.79 -9.17 26.40
CA GLY A 121 -13.69 -10.41 27.17
C GLY A 121 -15.05 -11.09 27.32
N GLU A 122 -15.12 -12.11 28.17
CA GLU A 122 -16.34 -12.91 28.38
C GLU A 122 -17.51 -12.11 28.97
N THR A 123 -17.22 -11.12 29.82
CA THR A 123 -18.23 -10.36 30.58
C THR A 123 -18.16 -8.86 30.38
N THR A 124 -17.08 -8.35 29.76
CA THR A 124 -16.87 -6.90 29.62
C THR A 124 -16.28 -6.56 28.26
N THR A 125 -16.76 -5.44 27.70
CA THR A 125 -16.15 -4.75 26.56
C THR A 125 -15.63 -3.39 27.04
N LYS A 126 -14.39 -3.05 26.70
CA LYS A 126 -13.75 -1.79 27.12
C LYS A 126 -12.97 -1.16 25.99
N ARG A 127 -13.08 0.17 25.87
CA ARG A 127 -12.11 1.00 25.13
C ARG A 127 -10.93 1.26 26.05
N ILE A 128 -9.74 0.85 25.63
CA ILE A 128 -8.54 0.95 26.47
C ILE A 128 -7.55 1.98 25.97
N SER A 129 -7.61 2.38 24.70
CA SER A 129 -6.72 3.41 24.15
C SER A 129 -7.44 4.28 23.13
N THR A 130 -6.93 5.49 22.93
CA THR A 130 -7.38 6.45 21.94
C THR A 130 -6.17 7.03 21.24
N SER A 131 -6.20 7.07 19.90
CA SER A 131 -5.11 7.60 19.08
C SER A 131 -5.64 8.54 18.00
N PRO A 132 -5.02 9.71 17.77
CA PRO A 132 -5.28 10.52 16.59
C PRO A 132 -4.56 9.99 15.33
N PHE A 133 -3.65 9.02 15.49
CA PHE A 133 -2.99 8.34 14.38
C PHE A 133 -3.84 7.17 13.90
N ASP A 134 -3.83 7.00 12.58
CA ASP A 134 -4.36 5.84 11.88
C ASP A 134 -3.67 4.55 12.37
N GLN A 135 -4.46 3.63 12.92
CA GLN A 135 -3.99 2.37 13.49
C GLN A 135 -3.87 1.31 12.40
N LYS A 136 -2.68 0.72 12.27
CA LYS A 136 -2.38 -0.14 11.11
C LYS A 136 -2.60 -1.62 11.38
N GLN A 137 -2.25 -2.11 12.57
CA GLN A 137 -2.44 -3.50 13.01
C GLN A 137 -2.32 -3.59 14.53
N LEU A 138 -2.96 -4.59 15.13
CA LEU A 138 -2.72 -5.00 16.52
C LEU A 138 -2.62 -6.52 16.62
N VAL A 139 -1.84 -7.01 17.59
CA VAL A 139 -1.71 -8.43 17.90
C VAL A 139 -1.64 -8.63 19.41
N PHE A 140 -2.17 -9.75 19.91
CA PHE A 140 -1.94 -10.11 21.31
C PHE A 140 -0.51 -10.56 21.53
N HIS A 141 0.08 -10.12 22.64
CA HIS A 141 1.30 -10.72 23.15
C HIS A 141 1.00 -12.13 23.67
N PRO A 142 1.95 -13.09 23.60
CA PRO A 142 1.76 -14.45 24.10
C PRO A 142 1.37 -14.57 25.58
N ASP A 143 1.56 -13.52 26.39
CA ASP A 143 1.10 -13.47 27.78
C ASP A 143 -0.43 -13.38 27.93
N GLY A 144 -1.14 -12.91 26.90
CA GLY A 144 -2.58 -12.66 26.95
C GLY A 144 -3.01 -11.46 27.81
N GLU A 145 -2.07 -10.71 28.38
CA GLU A 145 -2.30 -9.55 29.25
C GLU A 145 -1.97 -8.21 28.54
N SER A 146 -1.29 -8.28 27.40
CA SER A 146 -0.93 -7.11 26.60
C SER A 146 -1.11 -7.32 25.10
N LEU A 147 -1.19 -6.21 24.38
CA LEU A 147 -1.22 -6.11 22.93
C LEU A 147 0.05 -5.42 22.44
N VAL A 148 0.48 -5.74 21.22
CA VAL A 148 1.37 -4.89 20.44
C VAL A 148 0.52 -4.12 19.43
N LEU A 149 0.69 -2.80 19.39
CA LEU A 149 -0.03 -1.87 18.53
C LEU A 149 0.97 -1.14 17.62
N VAL A 150 0.63 -1.03 16.33
CA VAL A 150 1.31 -0.15 15.38
C VAL A 150 0.50 1.13 15.20
N ALA A 151 1.08 2.27 15.58
CA ALA A 151 0.46 3.59 15.39
C ALA A 151 1.52 4.65 15.10
N GLY A 152 1.26 5.57 14.16
CA GLY A 152 2.16 6.70 13.88
C GLY A 152 3.60 6.29 13.52
N ARG A 153 3.78 5.15 12.83
CA ARG A 153 5.10 4.54 12.52
C ARG A 153 5.90 4.10 13.75
N GLN A 154 5.25 3.90 14.88
CA GLN A 154 5.84 3.43 16.13
C GLN A 154 5.17 2.14 16.60
N LEU A 155 5.87 1.41 17.46
CA LEU A 155 5.37 0.22 18.14
C LEU A 155 5.09 0.54 19.60
N PHE A 156 3.96 0.03 20.10
CA PHE A 156 3.57 0.19 21.50
C PHE A 156 3.15 -1.14 22.09
N ARG A 157 3.51 -1.38 23.35
CA ARG A 157 2.89 -2.39 24.18
C ARG A 157 1.73 -1.74 24.93
N VAL A 158 0.53 -2.31 24.82
CA VAL A 158 -0.69 -1.79 25.46
C VAL A 158 -1.21 -2.85 26.44
N ARG A 159 -1.36 -2.51 27.72
CA ARG A 159 -1.93 -3.43 28.72
C ARG A 159 -3.46 -3.54 28.55
N THR A 160 -4.00 -4.76 28.49
CA THR A 160 -5.43 -4.97 28.20
C THR A 160 -6.35 -4.59 29.36
N GLN A 161 -5.83 -4.57 30.59
CA GLN A 161 -6.61 -4.28 31.79
C GLN A 161 -7.14 -2.84 31.83
N ASP A 162 -6.27 -1.89 31.47
CA ASP A 162 -6.48 -0.45 31.68
C ASP A 162 -5.93 0.46 30.57
N GLY A 163 -5.25 -0.11 29.56
CA GLY A 163 -4.76 0.65 28.41
C GLY A 163 -3.41 1.32 28.60
N GLU A 164 -2.69 1.04 29.69
CA GLU A 164 -1.35 1.60 29.86
C GLU A 164 -0.50 1.27 28.63
N THR A 165 0.05 2.31 28.01
CA THR A 165 0.73 2.24 26.72
C THR A 165 2.21 2.59 26.91
N THR A 166 3.09 1.67 26.57
CA THR A 166 4.54 1.83 26.65
C THR A 166 5.15 1.72 25.26
N PRO A 167 5.95 2.70 24.79
CA PRO A 167 6.66 2.58 23.52
C PRO A 167 7.61 1.37 23.52
N ILE A 168 7.63 0.62 22.41
CA ILE A 168 8.66 -0.38 22.14
C ILE A 168 9.69 0.31 21.23
N PRO A 169 10.85 0.74 21.78
CA PRO A 169 11.82 1.49 21.00
C PRO A 169 12.44 0.57 19.95
N PHE A 170 12.49 1.05 18.72
CA PHE A 170 13.28 0.44 17.65
C PHE A 170 13.95 1.53 16.83
N THR A 171 15.01 1.17 16.12
CA THR A 171 15.61 2.01 15.09
C THR A 171 15.60 1.21 13.81
N ALA A 172 14.77 1.62 12.85
CA ALA A 172 14.85 1.08 11.50
C ALA A 172 15.89 1.89 10.72
N GLN A 173 16.95 1.22 10.27
CA GLN A 173 17.94 1.79 9.36
C GLN A 173 17.66 1.28 7.96
N PHE A 174 17.35 2.21 7.06
CA PHE A 174 17.21 1.91 5.63
C PHE A 174 18.38 2.58 4.92
N SER A 175 19.23 1.80 4.27
CA SER A 175 20.12 2.33 3.24
C SER A 175 19.32 2.35 1.95
N VAL A 176 18.68 3.48 1.66
CA VAL A 176 18.17 3.69 0.32
C VAL A 176 19.36 4.08 -0.53
N ALA A 177 19.70 3.27 -1.52
CA ALA A 177 20.61 3.74 -2.56
C ALA A 177 19.92 4.90 -3.28
N ASP A 178 20.64 5.99 -3.50
CA ASP A 178 20.15 6.98 -4.48
C ASP A 178 19.91 6.23 -5.80
N ASN A 179 18.83 6.58 -6.51
CA ASN A 179 18.66 6.12 -7.88
C ASN A 179 19.97 6.43 -8.63
N PRO A 180 20.66 5.43 -9.20
CA PRO A 180 21.92 5.69 -9.89
C PRO A 180 21.64 6.68 -11.01
N THR A 181 22.23 7.87 -10.90
CA THR A 181 22.23 8.84 -11.99
C THR A 181 23.34 8.44 -12.95
N ASP A 182 23.11 7.37 -13.69
CA ASP A 182 24.09 6.90 -14.65
C ASP A 182 24.29 7.98 -15.72
N ASP A 183 25.57 8.30 -15.94
CA ASP A 183 25.95 9.14 -17.06
C ASP A 183 25.48 8.48 -18.36
N LEU A 184 24.92 9.26 -19.27
CA LEU A 184 24.29 8.76 -20.49
C LEU A 184 24.57 9.71 -21.64
N VAL A 185 24.83 9.17 -22.83
CA VAL A 185 24.85 9.95 -24.07
C VAL A 185 23.69 9.53 -24.96
N ILE A 186 22.89 10.50 -25.42
CA ILE A 186 21.89 10.30 -26.46
C ILE A 186 22.45 10.93 -27.73
N THR A 187 22.62 10.17 -28.82
CA THR A 187 23.21 10.66 -30.07
C THR A 187 22.26 10.51 -31.25
N ASN A 188 22.60 11.14 -32.39
CA ASN A 188 21.86 11.01 -33.64
C ASN A 188 20.35 11.31 -33.47
N VAL A 189 20.04 12.45 -32.84
CA VAL A 189 18.67 12.92 -32.67
C VAL A 189 18.44 14.24 -33.42
N GLN A 190 17.19 14.50 -33.76
CA GLN A 190 16.74 15.83 -34.13
C GLN A 190 16.38 16.60 -32.85
N LEU A 191 17.07 17.72 -32.61
CA LEU A 191 16.81 18.58 -31.46
C LEU A 191 16.11 19.86 -31.92
N PHE A 192 14.95 20.16 -31.35
CA PHE A 192 14.27 21.42 -31.60
C PHE A 192 14.83 22.51 -30.68
N ASP A 193 15.45 23.54 -31.25
CA ASP A 193 15.84 24.75 -30.53
C ASP A 193 14.64 25.70 -30.47
N ALA A 194 13.95 25.71 -29.32
CA ALA A 194 12.77 26.56 -29.13
C ALA A 194 13.08 28.07 -29.11
N VAL A 195 14.34 28.47 -28.90
CA VAL A 195 14.74 29.90 -28.92
C VAL A 195 14.91 30.37 -30.35
N GLY A 196 15.60 29.58 -31.17
CA GLY A 196 15.84 29.88 -32.59
C GLY A 196 14.66 29.54 -33.50
N GLY A 197 13.82 28.57 -33.11
CA GLY A 197 12.74 28.01 -33.93
C GLY A 197 13.21 26.97 -34.96
N ASP A 198 14.47 26.55 -34.89
CA ASP A 198 15.11 25.64 -35.84
C ASP A 198 15.24 24.21 -35.29
N VAL A 199 15.36 23.24 -36.20
CA VAL A 199 15.70 21.85 -35.86
C VAL A 199 17.18 21.62 -36.14
N VAL A 200 17.92 21.18 -35.13
CA VAL A 200 19.32 20.78 -35.20
C VAL A 200 19.38 19.27 -35.51
N PRO A 201 19.78 18.87 -36.73
CA PRO A 201 19.94 17.46 -37.07
C PRO A 201 21.20 16.87 -36.43
N GLU A 202 21.21 15.55 -36.24
CA GLU A 202 22.37 14.78 -35.76
C GLU A 202 22.96 15.30 -34.44
N ALA A 203 22.10 15.89 -33.58
CA ALA A 203 22.51 16.40 -32.30
C ALA A 203 22.84 15.26 -31.33
N SER A 204 23.67 15.56 -30.33
CA SER A 204 23.98 14.65 -29.23
C SER A 204 23.89 15.36 -27.89
N ILE A 205 23.35 14.68 -26.88
CA ILE A 205 23.13 15.18 -25.53
C ILE A 205 23.95 14.35 -24.56
N VAL A 206 24.78 15.00 -23.75
CA VAL A 206 25.52 14.36 -22.66
C VAL A 206 24.78 14.64 -21.36
N ILE A 207 24.41 13.58 -20.67
CA ILE A 207 23.76 13.60 -19.37
C ILE A 207 24.79 13.15 -18.33
N ARG A 208 24.99 13.98 -17.29
CA ARG A 208 25.84 13.67 -16.13
C ARG A 208 25.06 13.91 -14.86
N ASP A 209 25.13 12.99 -13.90
CA ASP A 209 24.41 13.10 -12.63
C ASP A 209 22.92 13.46 -12.81
N GLY A 210 22.26 12.86 -13.83
CA GLY A 210 20.84 13.06 -14.13
C GLY A 210 20.50 14.43 -14.73
N ARG A 211 21.49 15.21 -15.18
CA ARG A 211 21.30 16.53 -15.80
C ARG A 211 21.94 16.61 -17.17
N ILE A 212 21.34 17.39 -18.06
CA ILE A 212 21.98 17.76 -19.34
C ILE A 212 23.23 18.58 -19.01
N ALA A 213 24.39 17.98 -19.25
CA ALA A 213 25.69 18.61 -19.06
C ALA A 213 26.12 19.36 -20.33
N GLU A 214 25.91 18.75 -21.50
CA GLU A 214 26.33 19.30 -22.79
C GLU A 214 25.32 18.97 -23.89
N VAL A 215 25.23 19.88 -24.86
CA VAL A 215 24.44 19.73 -26.09
C VAL A 215 25.36 20.00 -27.27
N HIS A 216 25.53 19.00 -28.13
CA HIS A 216 26.34 19.05 -29.33
C HIS A 216 25.43 19.13 -30.55
N SER A 217 25.68 20.11 -31.43
CA SER A 217 24.90 20.33 -32.67
C SER A 217 25.42 19.55 -33.87
N LYS A 218 26.30 18.56 -33.63
CA LYS A 218 26.99 17.75 -34.64
C LYS A 218 27.24 16.35 -34.08
N PRO A 219 27.56 15.36 -34.95
CA PRO A 219 27.95 14.03 -34.51
C PRO A 219 29.02 14.05 -33.43
N PHE A 220 28.76 13.33 -32.35
CA PHE A 220 29.63 13.20 -31.18
C PHE A 220 30.47 11.93 -31.29
N MET A 221 31.75 12.00 -30.91
CA MET A 221 32.62 10.82 -30.91
C MET A 221 32.23 9.91 -29.75
N ILE A 222 31.58 8.79 -30.06
CA ILE A 222 31.11 7.81 -29.07
C ILE A 222 32.11 6.68 -28.81
N GLU A 223 33.13 6.53 -29.65
CA GLU A 223 34.13 5.46 -29.53
C GLU A 223 34.99 5.66 -28.26
N GLY A 224 35.08 4.62 -27.44
CA GLY A 224 35.85 4.64 -26.19
C GLY A 224 35.12 5.24 -24.99
N LEU A 225 33.85 5.62 -25.11
CA LEU A 225 33.03 6.01 -23.97
C LEU A 225 32.79 4.81 -23.04
N SER A 226 32.94 5.03 -21.73
CA SER A 226 32.62 4.07 -20.68
C SER A 226 31.17 4.20 -20.17
N VAL A 227 30.35 5.01 -20.84
CA VAL A 227 28.97 5.31 -20.46
C VAL A 227 28.00 4.73 -21.49
N PRO A 228 26.77 4.34 -21.09
CA PRO A 228 25.73 3.97 -22.03
C PRO A 228 25.51 5.02 -23.11
N VAL A 229 25.25 4.55 -24.33
CA VAL A 229 24.93 5.38 -25.49
C VAL A 229 23.60 4.92 -26.07
N ILE A 230 22.66 5.84 -26.22
CA ILE A 230 21.40 5.63 -26.94
C ILE A 230 21.52 6.31 -28.30
N ASP A 231 21.45 5.53 -29.37
CA ASP A 231 21.31 6.05 -30.73
C ASP A 231 19.83 6.36 -31.00
N GLY A 232 19.54 7.63 -31.30
CA GLY A 232 18.21 8.11 -31.62
C GLY A 232 17.71 7.73 -33.02
N GLU A 233 18.58 7.19 -33.89
CA GLU A 233 18.27 6.79 -35.27
C GLU A 233 17.66 7.93 -36.12
N GLY A 234 18.06 9.18 -35.86
CA GLY A 234 17.54 10.39 -36.49
C GLY A 234 16.15 10.82 -36.01
N ARG A 235 15.59 10.18 -34.97
CA ARG A 235 14.29 10.56 -34.39
C ARG A 235 14.39 11.89 -33.63
N THR A 236 13.25 12.53 -33.43
CA THR A 236 13.17 13.75 -32.62
C THR A 236 13.30 13.43 -31.14
N LEU A 237 14.24 14.10 -30.47
CA LEU A 237 14.31 14.09 -29.01
C LEU A 237 13.38 15.18 -28.47
N LEU A 238 12.48 14.78 -27.57
CA LEU A 238 11.58 15.69 -26.87
C LEU A 238 11.91 15.69 -25.38
N PRO A 239 11.68 16.82 -24.67
CA PRO A 239 11.54 16.78 -23.22
C PRO A 239 10.47 15.77 -22.83
N GLY A 240 10.64 15.12 -21.68
CA GLY A 240 9.60 14.27 -21.12
C GLY A 240 8.30 15.06 -20.92
N LEU A 241 7.17 14.42 -21.22
CA LEU A 241 5.85 15.02 -21.13
C LEU A 241 5.42 15.14 -19.67
N VAL A 242 4.64 16.19 -19.39
CA VAL A 242 4.05 16.44 -18.08
C VAL A 242 2.54 16.30 -18.17
N ASP A 243 1.97 15.32 -17.48
CA ASP A 243 0.52 15.20 -17.32
C ASP A 243 0.07 15.98 -16.07
N ASN A 244 -0.83 16.94 -16.25
CA ASN A 244 -1.28 17.80 -15.16
C ASN A 244 -2.51 17.28 -14.40
N HIS A 245 -3.07 16.14 -14.80
CA HIS A 245 -4.28 15.60 -14.19
C HIS A 245 -4.26 14.07 -14.20
N HIS A 246 -3.45 13.48 -13.33
CA HIS A 246 -3.35 12.02 -13.21
C HIS A 246 -3.65 11.52 -11.80
N HIS A 247 -4.31 10.37 -11.69
CA HIS A 247 -4.56 9.68 -10.42
C HIS A 247 -3.96 8.28 -10.48
N PHE A 248 -3.13 7.94 -9.49
CA PHE A 248 -2.63 6.58 -9.34
C PHE A 248 -3.69 5.70 -8.67
N TRP A 249 -4.22 4.76 -9.43
CA TRP A 249 -5.14 3.72 -8.92
C TRP A 249 -4.43 2.40 -8.64
N SER A 250 -3.23 2.25 -9.21
CA SER A 250 -2.38 1.07 -9.08
C SER A 250 -0.92 1.46 -9.24
N PRO A 251 0.02 0.82 -8.51
CA PRO A 251 1.45 0.98 -8.74
C PRO A 251 1.87 0.62 -10.18
N LEU A 252 1.05 -0.14 -10.91
CA LEU A 252 1.30 -0.53 -12.30
C LEU A 252 0.95 0.55 -13.33
N ASN A 253 0.36 1.69 -12.92
CA ASN A 253 0.10 2.79 -13.86
C ASN A 253 1.39 3.50 -14.30
N GLY A 254 2.40 3.57 -13.42
CA GLY A 254 3.66 4.29 -13.64
C GLY A 254 4.42 3.86 -14.90
N PRO A 255 4.66 2.55 -15.12
CA PRO A 255 5.35 2.08 -16.32
C PRO A 255 4.62 2.44 -17.61
N GLY A 256 3.28 2.44 -17.59
CA GLY A 256 2.45 2.84 -18.73
C GLY A 256 2.63 4.31 -19.11
N LEU A 257 2.77 5.19 -18.11
CA LEU A 257 3.05 6.61 -18.34
C LEU A 257 4.43 6.83 -18.97
N LEU A 258 5.46 6.18 -18.43
CA LEU A 258 6.82 6.25 -18.97
C LEU A 258 6.90 5.74 -20.41
N ALA A 259 6.21 4.64 -20.72
CA ALA A 259 6.15 4.08 -22.08
C ALA A 259 5.52 5.05 -23.10
N ASN A 260 4.69 5.99 -22.64
CA ASN A 260 4.09 7.05 -23.45
C ASN A 260 4.87 8.38 -23.35
N GLY A 261 6.06 8.37 -22.75
CA GLY A 261 6.92 9.54 -22.62
C GLY A 261 6.49 10.53 -21.53
N VAL A 262 5.53 10.19 -20.67
CA VAL A 262 5.15 11.01 -19.51
C VAL A 262 6.11 10.73 -18.36
N THR A 263 6.95 11.71 -18.05
CA THR A 263 8.01 11.60 -17.03
C THR A 263 7.71 12.38 -15.76
N SER A 264 6.66 13.20 -15.77
CA SER A 264 6.18 13.88 -14.57
C SER A 264 4.67 13.97 -14.57
N ILE A 265 4.08 13.84 -13.39
CA ILE A 265 2.64 14.03 -13.22
C ILE A 265 2.31 15.00 -12.09
N ARG A 266 1.15 15.65 -12.21
CA ARG A 266 0.45 16.28 -11.10
C ARG A 266 -0.77 15.44 -10.72
N ASP A 267 -0.80 15.00 -9.48
CA ASP A 267 -1.94 14.33 -8.86
C ASP A 267 -2.80 15.33 -8.09
N PRO A 268 -4.03 15.61 -8.54
CA PRO A 268 -4.87 16.63 -7.93
C PRO A 268 -5.78 16.11 -6.81
N GLY A 269 -5.77 14.82 -6.47
CA GLY A 269 -6.82 14.32 -5.58
C GLY A 269 -6.77 12.88 -5.07
N SER A 270 -5.73 12.10 -5.37
CA SER A 270 -5.62 10.76 -4.77
C SER A 270 -5.47 10.84 -3.25
N ALA A 271 -5.79 9.74 -2.56
CA ALA A 271 -5.55 9.63 -1.13
C ALA A 271 -4.08 9.97 -0.81
N ILE A 272 -3.85 10.84 0.17
CA ILE A 272 -2.49 11.37 0.44
C ILE A 272 -1.49 10.28 0.81
N ALA A 273 -1.93 9.23 1.52
CA ALA A 273 -1.08 8.11 1.88
C ALA A 273 -0.57 7.41 0.61
N ASP A 274 -1.49 6.99 -0.26
CA ASP A 274 -1.17 6.30 -1.51
C ASP A 274 -0.28 7.16 -2.43
N ALA A 275 -0.62 8.44 -2.58
CA ALA A 275 0.14 9.35 -3.44
C ALA A 275 1.58 9.56 -2.95
N LEU A 276 1.80 9.62 -1.62
CA LEU A 276 3.13 9.71 -1.04
C LEU A 276 3.88 8.38 -1.12
N ASP A 277 3.21 7.26 -0.87
CA ASP A 277 3.80 5.92 -0.94
C ASP A 277 4.29 5.60 -2.37
N TYR A 278 3.48 5.90 -3.40
CA TYR A 278 3.91 5.74 -4.79
C TYR A 278 5.04 6.67 -5.19
N LYS A 279 4.96 7.94 -4.78
CA LYS A 279 6.00 8.93 -5.02
C LYS A 279 7.34 8.48 -4.43
N ASP A 280 7.32 8.01 -3.19
CA ASP A 280 8.52 7.54 -2.53
C ASP A 280 9.00 6.25 -3.20
N ALA A 281 8.14 5.25 -3.43
CA ALA A 281 8.52 4.01 -4.11
C ALA A 281 9.18 4.23 -5.48
N ILE A 282 8.71 5.20 -6.27
CA ILE A 282 9.33 5.60 -7.54
C ILE A 282 10.71 6.23 -7.32
N ARG A 283 10.82 7.15 -6.35
CA ARG A 283 12.09 7.81 -6.00
C ARG A 283 13.15 6.85 -5.47
N LEU A 284 12.74 5.79 -4.79
CA LEU A 284 13.64 4.75 -4.28
C LEU A 284 13.98 3.68 -5.35
N GLY A 285 13.44 3.80 -6.57
CA GLY A 285 13.67 2.84 -7.64
C GLY A 285 12.95 1.50 -7.46
N ILE A 286 12.02 1.40 -6.50
CA ILE A 286 11.22 0.20 -6.23
C ILE A 286 10.17 0.02 -7.33
N LEU A 287 9.58 1.13 -7.79
CA LEU A 287 8.62 1.16 -8.89
C LEU A 287 9.16 2.01 -10.04
N ALA A 288 8.92 1.59 -11.28
CA ALA A 288 9.13 2.45 -12.43
C ALA A 288 7.94 3.40 -12.58
N GLY A 289 8.19 4.70 -12.62
CA GLY A 289 7.14 5.70 -12.84
C GLY A 289 7.68 7.11 -13.00
N PRO A 290 6.81 8.07 -13.36
CA PRO A 290 7.15 9.48 -13.48
C PRO A 290 7.38 10.13 -12.11
N ASP A 291 8.01 11.30 -12.10
CA ASP A 291 8.05 12.17 -10.93
C ASP A 291 6.64 12.58 -10.50
N VAL A 292 6.30 12.35 -9.23
CA VAL A 292 4.95 12.61 -8.69
C VAL A 292 4.89 13.88 -7.86
N TYR A 293 4.00 14.79 -8.27
CA TYR A 293 3.64 16.00 -7.54
C TYR A 293 2.17 15.92 -7.12
N THR A 294 1.89 15.69 -5.84
CA THR A 294 0.51 15.58 -5.33
C THR A 294 0.05 16.85 -4.62
N ALA A 295 -1.21 17.22 -4.81
CA ALA A 295 -1.90 18.28 -4.07
C ALA A 295 -2.55 17.76 -2.76
N GLY A 296 -2.53 16.45 -2.52
CA GLY A 296 -3.26 15.79 -1.44
C GLY A 296 -4.67 15.36 -1.84
N PRO A 297 -5.49 14.95 -0.86
CA PRO A 297 -6.80 14.36 -1.13
C PRO A 297 -7.76 15.43 -1.64
N LEU A 298 -8.75 15.01 -2.41
CA LEU A 298 -9.89 15.87 -2.77
C LEU A 298 -10.55 16.42 -1.49
N ILE A 299 -10.74 17.73 -1.46
CA ILE A 299 -11.50 18.40 -0.40
C ILE A 299 -12.82 18.86 -1.02
N ASP A 300 -13.92 18.20 -0.64
CA ASP A 300 -15.26 18.56 -1.07
C ASP A 300 -16.21 18.73 0.13
N GLY A 301 -17.35 19.39 -0.10
CA GLY A 301 -18.39 19.66 0.89
C GLY A 301 -19.61 18.74 0.78
N PRO A 302 -20.54 18.80 1.74
CA PRO A 302 -21.79 18.04 1.65
C PRO A 302 -22.58 18.41 0.38
N GLY A 303 -22.87 17.41 -0.47
CA GLY A 303 -23.54 17.61 -1.76
C GLY A 303 -22.61 17.96 -2.92
N GLY A 304 -21.30 17.77 -2.74
CA GLY A 304 -20.28 17.87 -3.79
C GLY A 304 -20.45 16.85 -4.91
N TYR A 305 -19.75 17.10 -6.03
CA TYR A 305 -19.86 16.31 -7.27
C TYR A 305 -18.66 15.38 -7.50
N HIS A 306 -17.74 15.29 -6.53
CA HIS A 306 -16.58 14.41 -6.58
C HIS A 306 -16.74 13.18 -5.67
#